data_AF-A0A1E4TXB1-F1
#
_entry.id   AF-A0A1E4TXB1-F1
#
_cell.length_a   1.000
_cell.length_b   1.000
_cell.length_c   1.000
_cell.angle_alpha   90.00
_cell.angle_beta   90.00
_cell.angle_gamma   90.00
#
_symmetry.space_group_name_H-M   'P 1'
#
loop_
_entity.id
_entity.type
_entity.pdbx_description
1 polymer ?
#
loop_
_entity_poly.entity_id
_entity_poly.type
_entity_poly.pdbx_seq_one_letter_code
_entity_poly.pdbx_strand_id
1 'polypeptide(L)'
;MKFFPKLILLDGQYLRDETKLLKIYQFPVLNTPMFFENQEIQNISTNFISNYLKLWDSNRLELLQLYSSPESQFSLQVDTTAPSKLSSTSSEHTSNSYWAYYFSNSRNLLRISNERSRMSRLFKGSEKISKIFNSLPKTKHSILENPNFYSIESWSYPQINGIIITIHGEFEEIGIPETTNAPSGPRSNSHFRGGHSNNARGTLAKRSFDRTFVVVQVPNGSMIIASDLLLIKPYAGYESWNSKNINNPKQEVQAQLNPQEPQQININNQVLPPPAIAVTGTPPPGQQQQQQQQQQQQQRSMLLQQQVPNDILSKLSIQQQQLLARIFEETKLNGEYSLMLCQQSNWDYNACLQSFKNSQGNIPPSAYQ
;
A
#
# COMPACT_ATOMS: atom_id res chain seq x y z
N MET A 1 -10.13 6.29 35.22
CA MET A 1 -8.88 5.71 34.65
C MET A 1 -9.08 4.34 33.98
N LYS A 2 -9.70 3.34 34.64
CA LYS A 2 -9.87 1.97 34.10
C LYS A 2 -10.73 1.89 32.82
N PHE A 3 -11.81 2.66 32.75
CA PHE A 3 -12.75 2.66 31.62
C PHE A 3 -12.29 3.47 30.40
N PHE A 4 -11.33 4.38 30.59
CA PHE A 4 -10.82 5.26 29.54
C PHE A 4 -9.29 5.16 29.47
N PRO A 5 -8.74 4.13 28.78
CA PRO A 5 -7.31 3.83 28.78
C PRO A 5 -6.44 4.96 28.21
N LYS A 6 -7.00 5.78 27.32
CA LYS A 6 -6.31 6.89 26.65
C LYS A 6 -6.67 8.28 27.19
N LEU A 7 -7.40 8.37 28.31
CA LEU A 7 -7.77 9.67 28.92
C LEU A 7 -6.51 10.38 29.45
N ILE A 8 -6.28 11.61 28.99
CA ILE A 8 -5.14 12.48 29.37
C ILE A 8 -5.59 13.60 30.31
N LEU A 9 -6.69 14.29 29.98
CA LEU A 9 -7.22 15.45 30.71
C LEU A 9 -8.64 15.15 31.21
N LEU A 10 -8.95 15.51 32.45
CA LEU A 10 -10.30 15.47 33.01
C LEU A 10 -10.47 16.65 33.98
N ASP A 11 -11.58 17.38 33.88
CA ASP A 11 -11.93 18.51 34.77
C ASP A 11 -10.80 19.56 34.92
N GLY A 12 -10.08 19.83 33.83
CA GLY A 12 -8.94 20.76 33.82
C GLY A 12 -7.64 20.21 34.44
N GLN A 13 -7.63 18.97 34.91
CA GLN A 13 -6.45 18.32 35.50
C GLN A 13 -5.86 17.25 34.59
N TYR A 14 -4.54 17.29 34.40
CA TYR A 14 -3.80 16.27 33.68
C TYR A 14 -3.68 15.01 34.53
N LEU A 15 -4.26 13.91 34.06
CA LEU A 15 -4.27 12.60 34.73
C LEU A 15 -3.19 11.64 34.22
N ARG A 16 -2.67 11.85 33.00
CA ARG A 16 -1.61 11.04 32.38
C ARG A 16 -0.65 11.89 31.57
N ASP A 17 0.58 11.42 31.45
CA ASP A 17 1.58 11.96 30.52
C ASP A 17 1.29 11.46 29.10
N GLU A 18 1.00 12.41 28.20
CA GLU A 18 0.73 12.18 26.79
C GLU A 18 1.93 11.51 26.07
N THR A 19 3.15 11.93 26.36
CA THR A 19 4.35 11.40 25.70
C THR A 19 4.54 9.92 26.05
N LYS A 20 4.37 9.57 27.33
CA LYS A 20 4.43 8.18 27.78
C LYS A 20 3.30 7.35 27.20
N LEU A 21 2.10 7.92 27.08
CA LEU A 21 0.94 7.26 26.51
C LEU A 21 1.14 6.93 25.02
N LEU A 22 1.63 7.88 24.23
CA LEU A 22 1.94 7.68 22.81
C LEU A 22 2.97 6.56 22.61
N LYS A 23 4.03 6.53 23.41
CA LYS A 23 5.05 5.46 23.37
C LYS A 23 4.50 4.06 23.68
N ILE A 24 3.42 3.95 24.44
CA ILE A 24 2.78 2.66 24.77
C ILE A 24 1.84 2.21 23.64
N TYR A 25 1.13 3.16 23.01
CA TYR A 25 0.04 2.85 22.08
C TYR A 25 0.36 3.05 20.60
N GLN A 26 1.55 3.52 20.27
CA GLN A 26 2.00 3.73 18.90
C GLN A 26 3.31 3.01 18.64
N PHE A 27 3.41 2.35 17.49
CA PHE A 27 4.67 1.79 17.02
C PHE A 27 5.69 2.90 16.72
N PRO A 28 7.00 2.63 16.86
CA PRO A 28 8.04 3.63 16.60
C PRO A 28 8.09 4.07 15.13
N VAL A 29 7.50 3.29 14.22
CA VAL A 29 7.46 3.56 12.77
C VAL A 29 6.00 3.55 12.34
N LEU A 30 5.64 4.53 11.50
CA LEU A 30 4.31 4.60 10.89
C LEU A 30 4.20 3.54 9.79
N ASN A 31 2.99 2.99 9.62
CA ASN A 31 2.77 2.05 8.53
C ASN A 31 2.80 2.78 7.18
N THR A 32 3.54 2.24 6.23
CA THR A 32 3.62 2.68 4.85
C THR A 32 3.24 1.52 3.93
N PRO A 33 2.35 1.70 2.94
CA PRO A 33 1.93 0.62 2.05
C PRO A 33 3.03 0.14 1.10
N MET A 34 4.08 0.94 0.89
CA MET A 34 5.14 0.61 -0.03
C MET A 34 6.49 0.90 0.61
N PHE A 35 7.43 -0.02 0.41
CA PHE A 35 8.83 0.16 0.76
C PHE A 35 9.71 -0.34 -0.38
N PHE A 36 10.61 0.52 -0.85
CA PHE A 36 11.61 0.18 -1.86
C PHE A 36 12.96 0.69 -1.38
N GLU A 37 13.99 -0.16 -1.46
CA GLU A 37 15.35 0.25 -1.07
C GLU A 37 15.88 1.43 -1.90
N ASN A 38 15.57 1.45 -3.20
CA ASN A 38 15.91 2.55 -4.10
C ASN A 38 14.93 2.63 -5.30
N GLN A 39 15.05 3.70 -6.10
CA GLN A 39 14.16 3.96 -7.24
C GLN A 39 14.27 2.91 -8.36
N GLU A 40 15.45 2.32 -8.56
CA GLU A 40 15.66 1.29 -9.57
C GLU A 40 14.90 0.01 -9.21
N ILE A 41 15.05 -0.45 -7.97
CA ILE A 41 14.30 -1.58 -7.41
C ILE A 41 12.80 -1.31 -7.45
N GLN A 42 12.37 -0.09 -7.16
CA GLN A 42 10.96 0.31 -7.30
C GLN A 42 10.45 0.08 -8.73
N ASN A 43 11.15 0.64 -9.72
CA ASN A 43 10.74 0.53 -11.12
C ASN A 43 10.71 -0.93 -11.59
N ILE A 44 11.74 -1.71 -11.25
CA ILE A 44 11.82 -3.13 -11.59
C ILE A 44 10.68 -3.91 -10.94
N SER A 45 10.45 -3.71 -9.64
CA SER A 45 9.48 -4.48 -8.87
C SER A 45 8.04 -4.18 -9.28
N THR A 46 7.68 -2.90 -9.48
CA THR A 46 6.33 -2.52 -9.90
C THR A 46 6.00 -3.06 -11.30
N ASN A 47 6.95 -2.99 -12.23
CA ASN A 47 6.79 -3.54 -13.58
C ASN A 47 6.69 -5.07 -13.56
N PHE A 48 7.57 -5.74 -12.79
CA PHE A 48 7.53 -7.18 -12.63
C PHE A 48 6.19 -7.66 -12.07
N ILE A 49 5.73 -7.09 -10.95
CA ILE A 49 4.48 -7.52 -10.29
C ILE A 49 3.26 -7.28 -11.17
N SER A 50 3.16 -6.11 -11.82
CA SER A 50 2.02 -5.79 -12.68
C SER A 50 1.90 -6.77 -13.85
N ASN A 51 3.02 -7.06 -14.51
CA ASN A 51 3.06 -8.03 -15.61
C ASN A 51 2.84 -9.46 -15.13
N TYR A 52 3.44 -9.83 -13.99
CA TYR A 52 3.31 -11.16 -13.41
C TYR A 52 1.85 -11.46 -13.04
N LEU A 53 1.17 -10.56 -12.33
CA LEU A 53 -0.22 -10.75 -11.93
C LEU A 53 -1.17 -10.75 -13.15
N LYS A 54 -0.91 -9.89 -14.15
CA LYS A 54 -1.65 -9.91 -15.41
C LYS A 54 -1.58 -11.29 -16.08
N LEU A 55 -0.39 -11.83 -16.25
CA LEU A 55 -0.18 -13.16 -16.84
C LEU A 55 -0.70 -14.28 -15.93
N TRP A 56 -0.57 -14.13 -14.60
CA TRP A 56 -1.09 -15.10 -13.64
C TRP A 56 -2.61 -15.29 -13.74
N ASP A 57 -3.34 -14.22 -14.03
CA ASP A 57 -4.79 -14.24 -14.19
C ASP A 57 -5.22 -14.65 -15.60
N SER A 58 -4.49 -14.25 -16.65
CA SER A 58 -4.87 -14.52 -18.04
C SER A 58 -4.30 -15.82 -18.61
N ASN A 59 -3.00 -16.06 -18.46
CA ASN A 59 -2.29 -17.20 -19.04
C ASN A 59 -1.03 -17.56 -18.24
N ARG A 60 -1.16 -18.51 -17.31
CA ARG A 60 -0.06 -18.96 -16.44
C ARG A 60 1.08 -19.65 -17.18
N LEU A 61 0.85 -20.17 -18.39
CA LEU A 61 1.91 -20.83 -19.17
C LEU A 61 2.99 -19.85 -19.63
N GLU A 62 2.62 -18.61 -19.91
CA GLU A 62 3.58 -17.56 -20.31
C GLU A 62 4.51 -17.17 -19.16
N LEU A 63 4.15 -17.45 -17.90
CA LEU A 63 5.03 -17.22 -16.76
C LEU A 63 6.21 -18.22 -16.72
N LEU A 64 6.10 -19.37 -17.39
CA LEU A 64 7.12 -20.42 -17.31
C LEU A 64 8.48 -19.99 -17.87
N GLN A 65 8.52 -18.97 -18.73
CA GLN A 65 9.77 -18.37 -19.21
C GLN A 65 10.60 -17.75 -18.07
N LEU A 66 9.93 -17.29 -16.99
CA LEU A 66 10.57 -16.74 -15.79
C LEU A 66 11.13 -17.86 -14.88
N TYR A 67 10.68 -19.10 -15.07
CA TYR A 67 11.12 -20.29 -14.33
C TYR A 67 12.06 -21.16 -15.18
N SER A 68 12.92 -20.52 -15.97
CA SER A 68 13.81 -21.18 -16.93
C SER A 68 14.97 -21.94 -16.27
N SER A 69 15.34 -21.59 -15.03
CA SER A 69 16.34 -22.34 -14.27
C SER A 69 15.75 -23.66 -13.75
N PRO A 70 16.44 -24.80 -13.89
CA PRO A 70 16.02 -26.07 -13.27
C PRO A 70 15.90 -25.98 -11.74
N GLU A 71 16.65 -25.06 -11.12
CA GLU A 71 16.64 -24.82 -9.68
C GLU A 71 15.58 -23.83 -9.23
N SER A 72 14.81 -23.22 -10.15
CA SER A 72 13.68 -22.37 -9.80
C SER A 72 12.65 -23.16 -8.97
N GLN A 73 12.19 -22.58 -7.87
CA GLN A 73 11.32 -23.28 -6.92
C GLN A 73 10.03 -22.51 -6.68
N PHE A 74 8.92 -23.25 -6.58
CA PHE A 74 7.62 -22.74 -6.15
C PHE A 74 7.11 -23.57 -4.98
N SER A 75 6.51 -22.91 -3.99
CA SER A 75 5.63 -23.58 -3.05
C SER A 75 4.49 -22.68 -2.59
N LEU A 76 3.36 -23.32 -2.30
CA LEU A 76 2.16 -22.67 -1.79
C LEU A 76 1.96 -23.13 -0.35
N GLN A 77 1.57 -22.22 0.55
CA GLN A 77 1.06 -22.54 1.87
C GLN A 77 -0.32 -21.92 2.08
N VAL A 78 -1.17 -22.63 2.83
CA VAL A 78 -2.47 -22.15 3.27
C VAL A 78 -2.40 -21.89 4.77
N ASP A 79 -2.80 -20.68 5.16
CA ASP A 79 -3.08 -20.32 6.54
C ASP A 79 -4.59 -20.20 6.72
N THR A 80 -5.12 -20.94 7.69
CA THR A 80 -6.56 -20.98 7.99
C THR A 80 -6.88 -20.18 9.25
N THR A 81 -5.92 -19.45 9.82
CA THR A 81 -6.18 -18.59 10.96
C THR A 81 -7.12 -17.45 10.53
N ALA A 82 -8.25 -17.33 11.24
CA ALA A 82 -9.24 -16.31 10.93
C ALA A 82 -8.79 -14.96 11.52
N PRO A 83 -8.86 -13.85 10.74
CA PRO A 83 -8.62 -12.51 11.28
C PRO A 83 -9.64 -12.19 12.38
N SER A 84 -9.17 -11.81 13.57
CA SER A 84 -10.00 -11.54 14.75
C SER A 84 -11.10 -10.49 14.54
N LYS A 85 -10.96 -9.59 13.54
CA LYS A 85 -11.92 -8.52 13.24
C LYS A 85 -13.06 -8.93 12.30
N LEU A 86 -12.95 -10.05 11.58
CA LEU A 86 -13.98 -10.57 10.65
C LEU A 86 -14.69 -11.83 11.21
N SER A 87 -14.65 -12.00 12.53
CA SER A 87 -15.09 -13.19 13.30
C SER A 87 -16.53 -13.66 13.03
N SER A 88 -17.40 -12.86 12.42
CA SER A 88 -18.76 -13.26 12.05
C SER A 88 -18.82 -14.34 10.97
N THR A 89 -17.72 -14.60 10.24
CA THR A 89 -17.61 -15.65 9.19
C THR A 89 -16.67 -16.81 9.57
N SER A 90 -16.28 -16.90 10.84
CA SER A 90 -15.22 -17.80 11.32
C SER A 90 -15.44 -19.29 11.06
N SER A 91 -16.69 -19.77 11.00
CA SER A 91 -16.97 -21.20 10.77
C SER A 91 -16.65 -21.65 9.34
N GLU A 92 -16.90 -20.83 8.33
CA GLU A 92 -16.65 -21.17 6.92
C GLU A 92 -15.16 -21.29 6.61
N HIS A 93 -14.34 -20.40 7.16
CA HIS A 93 -12.89 -20.35 6.93
C HIS A 93 -12.13 -21.56 7.46
N THR A 94 -12.72 -22.31 8.40
CA THR A 94 -12.13 -23.54 8.94
C THR A 94 -12.57 -24.80 8.20
N SER A 95 -13.57 -24.69 7.30
CA SER A 95 -14.09 -25.83 6.56
C SER A 95 -13.08 -26.36 5.54
N ASN A 96 -12.98 -27.70 5.46
CA ASN A 96 -12.21 -28.38 4.43
C ASN A 96 -12.68 -28.04 3.01
N SER A 97 -13.99 -27.83 2.81
CA SER A 97 -14.54 -27.45 1.50
C SER A 97 -14.08 -26.06 1.05
N TYR A 98 -13.81 -25.16 1.99
CA TYR A 98 -13.40 -23.79 1.70
C TYR A 98 -11.98 -23.72 1.11
N TRP A 99 -11.14 -24.70 1.41
CA TRP A 99 -9.74 -24.79 0.98
C TRP A 99 -9.42 -26.00 0.09
N ALA A 100 -10.44 -26.69 -0.40
CA ALA A 100 -10.30 -27.98 -1.08
C ALA A 100 -9.31 -27.95 -2.26
N TYR A 101 -9.26 -26.84 -3.02
CA TYR A 101 -8.34 -26.69 -4.15
C TYR A 101 -6.88 -26.50 -3.75
N TYR A 102 -6.59 -26.11 -2.51
CA TYR A 102 -5.25 -25.74 -2.05
C TYR A 102 -4.63 -26.76 -1.08
N PHE A 103 -5.44 -27.42 -0.25
CA PHE A 103 -4.95 -28.28 0.84
C PHE A 103 -4.08 -29.46 0.39
N SER A 104 -4.36 -30.03 -0.78
CA SER A 104 -3.56 -31.12 -1.35
C SER A 104 -2.10 -30.72 -1.57
N ASN A 105 -1.87 -29.45 -1.96
CA ASN A 105 -0.57 -28.91 -2.32
C ASN A 105 0.03 -27.95 -1.28
N SER A 106 -0.73 -27.57 -0.25
CA SER A 106 -0.28 -26.67 0.82
C SER A 106 0.97 -27.20 1.53
N ARG A 107 2.02 -26.40 1.65
CA ARG A 107 3.30 -26.73 2.30
C ARG A 107 3.48 -25.89 3.57
N ASN A 108 2.52 -25.96 4.49
CA ASN A 108 2.64 -25.34 5.80
C ASN A 108 3.39 -26.28 6.77
N LEU A 109 4.67 -25.99 7.03
CA LEU A 109 5.55 -26.86 7.82
C LEU A 109 5.16 -26.94 9.30
N LEU A 110 4.44 -25.94 9.83
CA LEU A 110 3.90 -25.99 11.20
C LEU A 110 2.76 -27.00 11.33
N ARG A 111 2.01 -27.22 10.24
CA ARG A 111 0.84 -28.13 10.23
C ARG A 111 1.17 -29.53 9.70
N ILE A 112 2.10 -29.63 8.75
CA ILE A 112 2.49 -30.89 8.13
C ILE A 112 3.74 -31.38 8.83
N SER A 113 3.67 -32.50 9.53
CA SER A 113 4.82 -33.11 10.21
C SER A 113 5.60 -34.11 9.32
N ASN A 114 4.91 -34.78 8.38
CA ASN A 114 5.49 -35.83 7.55
C ASN A 114 6.51 -35.27 6.53
N GLU A 115 7.77 -35.72 6.62
CA GLU A 115 8.88 -35.27 5.76
C GLU A 115 8.63 -35.51 4.27
N ARG A 116 8.19 -36.71 3.89
CA ARG A 116 7.90 -37.05 2.48
C ARG A 116 6.88 -36.08 1.88
N SER A 117 5.84 -35.73 2.64
CA SER A 117 4.84 -34.73 2.24
C SER A 117 5.41 -33.31 2.16
N ARG A 118 6.29 -32.92 3.09
CA ARG A 118 6.98 -31.61 3.03
C ARG A 118 7.85 -31.49 1.80
N MET A 119 8.50 -32.58 1.40
CA MET A 119 9.39 -32.63 0.25
C MET A 119 8.65 -32.70 -1.07
N SER A 120 7.55 -33.46 -1.15
CA SER A 120 6.75 -33.58 -2.37
C SER A 120 5.99 -32.30 -2.74
N ARG A 121 5.76 -31.38 -1.79
CA ARG A 121 5.04 -30.11 -2.00
C ARG A 121 5.95 -28.91 -2.29
N LEU A 122 7.24 -29.17 -2.55
CA LEU A 122 8.17 -28.22 -3.13
C LEU A 122 8.31 -28.53 -4.63
N PHE A 123 7.87 -27.61 -5.48
CA PHE A 123 7.86 -27.79 -6.93
C PHE A 123 9.10 -27.13 -7.51
N LYS A 124 9.97 -27.92 -8.15
CA LYS A 124 11.20 -27.43 -8.78
C LYS A 124 11.16 -27.60 -10.30
N GLY A 125 11.63 -26.58 -11.02
CA GLY A 125 11.67 -26.53 -12.47
C GLY A 125 10.31 -26.26 -13.12
N SER A 126 10.34 -25.70 -14.33
CA SER A 126 9.17 -25.22 -15.07
C SER A 126 8.06 -26.28 -15.25
N GLU A 127 8.40 -27.55 -15.48
CA GLU A 127 7.41 -28.60 -15.69
C GLU A 127 6.54 -28.85 -14.44
N LYS A 128 7.17 -28.99 -13.27
CA LYS A 128 6.44 -29.21 -12.01
C LYS A 128 5.67 -27.96 -11.60
N ILE A 129 6.26 -26.79 -11.83
CA ILE A 129 5.64 -25.48 -11.57
C ILE A 129 4.39 -25.28 -12.44
N SER A 130 4.46 -25.63 -13.73
CA SER A 130 3.31 -25.62 -14.64
C SER A 130 2.16 -26.50 -14.14
N LYS A 131 2.48 -27.75 -13.73
CA LYS A 131 1.47 -28.68 -13.20
C LYS A 131 0.76 -28.12 -11.97
N ILE A 132 1.50 -27.56 -11.01
CA ILE A 132 0.87 -26.97 -9.83
C ILE A 132 0.06 -25.71 -10.19
N PHE A 133 0.55 -24.84 -11.08
CA PHE A 133 -0.18 -23.66 -11.53
C PHE A 133 -1.55 -24.00 -12.14
N ASN A 134 -1.64 -25.07 -12.91
CA ASN A 134 -2.91 -25.53 -13.51
C ASN A 134 -3.87 -26.17 -12.49
N SER A 135 -3.35 -26.60 -11.34
CA SER A 135 -4.17 -27.16 -10.25
C SER A 135 -4.72 -26.11 -9.27
N LEU A 136 -4.36 -24.84 -9.44
CA LEU A 136 -4.87 -23.74 -8.64
C LEU A 136 -6.08 -23.07 -9.31
N PRO A 137 -7.07 -22.55 -8.56
CA PRO A 137 -8.22 -21.82 -9.10
C PRO A 137 -7.79 -20.67 -10.01
N LYS A 138 -8.61 -20.33 -11.00
CA LYS A 138 -8.42 -19.13 -11.82
C LYS A 138 -8.72 -17.91 -10.97
N THR A 139 -7.89 -16.87 -11.10
CA THR A 139 -7.93 -15.70 -10.21
C THR A 139 -8.09 -14.40 -10.99
N LYS A 140 -8.45 -13.35 -10.28
CA LYS A 140 -8.39 -11.96 -10.75
C LYS A 140 -7.81 -11.07 -9.65
N HIS A 141 -6.73 -10.38 -9.97
CA HIS A 141 -6.11 -9.33 -9.17
C HIS A 141 -6.47 -7.97 -9.77
N SER A 142 -6.84 -7.03 -8.93
CA SER A 142 -7.25 -5.68 -9.32
C SER A 142 -6.22 -4.64 -8.92
N ILE A 143 -4.93 -4.93 -9.14
CA ILE A 143 -3.82 -4.07 -8.69
C ILE A 143 -3.77 -2.73 -9.43
N LEU A 144 -4.17 -2.69 -10.70
CA LEU A 144 -4.20 -1.46 -11.49
C LEU A 144 -5.44 -0.63 -11.18
N GLU A 145 -6.58 -1.28 -10.96
CA GLU A 145 -7.86 -0.64 -10.66
C GLU A 145 -7.92 -0.15 -9.20
N ASN A 146 -7.40 -0.95 -8.26
CA ASN A 146 -7.47 -0.70 -6.82
C ASN A 146 -6.09 -0.86 -6.15
N PRO A 147 -5.11 0.01 -6.44
CA PRO A 147 -3.76 -0.10 -5.90
C PRO A 147 -3.70 -0.02 -4.36
N ASN A 148 -4.66 0.65 -3.73
CA ASN A 148 -4.73 0.78 -2.26
C ASN A 148 -4.98 -0.55 -1.53
N PHE A 149 -5.40 -1.60 -2.23
CA PHE A 149 -5.62 -2.93 -1.64
C PHE A 149 -4.35 -3.77 -1.57
N TYR A 150 -3.24 -3.24 -2.09
CA TYR A 150 -1.96 -3.93 -2.15
C TYR A 150 -0.90 -3.16 -1.36
N SER A 151 0.03 -3.90 -0.76
CA SER A 151 1.29 -3.36 -0.26
C SER A 151 2.45 -4.13 -0.83
N ILE A 152 3.58 -3.47 -1.03
CA ILE A 152 4.77 -4.05 -1.64
C ILE A 152 6.01 -3.61 -0.86
N GLU A 153 6.84 -4.58 -0.50
CA GLU A 153 8.20 -4.34 -0.02
C GLU A 153 9.20 -4.97 -0.97
N SER A 154 10.23 -4.22 -1.35
CA SER A 154 11.29 -4.75 -2.21
C SER A 154 12.66 -4.19 -1.89
N TRP A 155 13.65 -5.08 -1.90
CA TRP A 155 15.02 -4.82 -1.47
C TRP A 155 16.00 -5.77 -2.16
N SER A 156 17.26 -5.37 -2.21
CA SER A 156 18.35 -6.09 -2.87
C SER A 156 18.67 -7.41 -2.15
N TYR A 157 19.02 -8.44 -2.92
CA TYR A 157 19.52 -9.70 -2.40
C TYR A 157 20.94 -9.98 -2.94
N PRO A 158 21.98 -9.38 -2.33
CA PRO A 158 23.34 -9.35 -2.89
C PRO A 158 23.96 -10.73 -3.10
N GLN A 159 23.61 -11.73 -2.27
CA GLN A 159 24.18 -13.08 -2.28
C GLN A 159 23.99 -13.80 -3.63
N ILE A 160 22.96 -13.42 -4.38
CA ILE A 160 22.66 -13.97 -5.70
C ILE A 160 22.52 -12.88 -6.76
N ASN A 161 22.98 -11.65 -6.45
CA ASN A 161 22.78 -10.46 -7.28
C ASN A 161 21.31 -10.30 -7.74
N GLY A 162 20.39 -10.48 -6.80
CA GLY A 162 18.94 -10.48 -7.05
C GLY A 162 18.19 -9.40 -6.28
N ILE A 163 16.87 -9.49 -6.33
CA ILE A 163 15.92 -8.62 -5.63
C ILE A 163 14.89 -9.53 -4.96
N ILE A 164 14.54 -9.23 -3.71
CA ILE A 164 13.39 -9.84 -3.03
C ILE A 164 12.22 -8.89 -3.15
N ILE A 165 11.09 -9.40 -3.65
CA ILE A 165 9.84 -8.66 -3.79
C ILE A 165 8.78 -9.39 -3.00
N THR A 166 8.22 -8.75 -1.97
CA THR A 166 7.04 -9.23 -1.26
C THR A 166 5.86 -8.36 -1.62
N ILE A 167 4.74 -8.98 -1.97
CA ILE A 167 3.46 -8.33 -2.19
C ILE A 167 2.42 -8.93 -1.27
N HIS A 168 1.66 -8.06 -0.61
CA HIS A 168 0.47 -8.39 0.15
C HIS A 168 -0.75 -7.82 -0.55
N GLY A 169 -1.87 -8.54 -0.52
CA GLY A 169 -3.11 -7.99 -1.04
C GLY A 169 -4.24 -9.00 -1.09
N GLU A 170 -5.11 -8.80 -2.08
CA GLU A 170 -6.31 -9.60 -2.31
C GLU A 170 -6.44 -10.07 -3.75
N PHE A 171 -7.20 -11.14 -3.95
CA PHE A 171 -7.64 -11.61 -5.25
C PHE A 171 -9.01 -12.27 -5.17
N GLU A 172 -9.69 -12.33 -6.30
CA GLU A 172 -10.95 -13.04 -6.46
C GLU A 172 -10.73 -14.38 -7.17
N GLU A 173 -11.36 -15.45 -6.70
CA GLU A 173 -11.40 -16.73 -7.40
C GLU A 173 -12.54 -16.71 -8.43
N ILE A 174 -12.20 -16.66 -9.71
CA ILE A 174 -13.16 -16.50 -10.82
C ILE A 174 -13.49 -17.81 -11.52
N GLY A 175 -12.74 -18.88 -11.24
CA GLY A 175 -12.96 -20.18 -11.87
C GLY A 175 -12.25 -21.32 -11.15
N ILE A 176 -12.74 -22.54 -11.38
CA ILE A 176 -12.12 -23.75 -10.86
C ILE A 176 -10.76 -24.02 -11.53
N PRO A 177 -9.88 -24.83 -10.91
CA PRO A 177 -8.63 -25.27 -11.53
C PRO A 177 -8.82 -25.93 -12.90
N GLU A 178 -7.84 -25.78 -13.79
CA GLU A 178 -7.84 -26.43 -15.10
C GLU A 178 -7.62 -27.95 -14.96
N THR A 179 -6.70 -28.33 -14.07
CA THR A 179 -6.50 -29.72 -13.68
C THR A 179 -7.07 -29.91 -12.28
N THR A 180 -8.22 -30.56 -12.18
CA THR A 180 -8.71 -31.02 -10.86
C THR A 180 -8.06 -32.37 -10.57
N ASN A 181 -7.39 -32.51 -9.42
CA ASN A 181 -6.91 -33.80 -8.91
C ASN A 181 -8.07 -34.70 -8.42
N ALA A 182 -9.27 -34.54 -8.98
CA ALA A 182 -10.38 -35.44 -8.69
C ALA A 182 -10.03 -36.82 -9.25
N PRO A 183 -10.09 -37.89 -8.45
CA PRO A 183 -9.87 -39.23 -8.97
C PRO A 183 -10.98 -39.54 -9.96
N SER A 184 -10.66 -39.53 -11.25
CA SER A 184 -11.45 -40.09 -12.33
C SER A 184 -11.39 -41.61 -12.24
N GLY A 185 -12.06 -42.17 -11.23
CA GLY A 185 -12.20 -43.61 -11.03
C GLY A 185 -13.67 -43.98 -10.79
N PRO A 186 -14.12 -45.18 -11.19
CA PRO A 186 -15.48 -45.65 -10.90
C PRO A 186 -15.72 -45.62 -9.39
N ARG A 187 -16.92 -45.18 -9.01
CA ARG A 187 -17.39 -45.04 -7.62
C ARG A 187 -17.17 -46.35 -6.83
N SER A 188 -16.07 -46.43 -6.08
CA SER A 188 -15.85 -47.50 -5.11
C SER A 188 -16.38 -47.07 -3.75
N ASN A 189 -17.32 -47.85 -3.21
CA ASN A 189 -17.86 -47.72 -1.86
C ASN A 189 -16.76 -48.01 -0.83
N SER A 190 -16.00 -46.97 -0.47
CA SER A 190 -15.03 -47.04 0.62
C SER A 190 -15.70 -46.68 1.94
N HIS A 191 -15.94 -47.68 2.78
CA HIS A 191 -16.40 -47.55 4.17
C HIS A 191 -15.32 -46.92 5.08
N PHE A 192 -15.05 -45.62 4.94
CA PHE A 192 -14.38 -44.87 6.01
C PHE A 192 -15.44 -44.34 6.99
N ARG A 193 -15.45 -44.92 8.20
CA ARG A 193 -16.21 -44.43 9.35
C ARG A 193 -15.58 -43.11 9.83
N GLY A 194 -16.34 -42.02 9.72
CA GLY A 194 -15.92 -40.66 10.07
C GLY A 194 -16.29 -39.70 8.93
N GLY A 195 -17.59 -39.43 8.79
CA GLY A 195 -18.15 -38.75 7.62
C GLY A 195 -17.68 -37.32 7.47
N HIS A 196 -16.66 -37.09 6.63
CA HIS A 196 -16.48 -35.86 5.86
C HIS A 196 -16.26 -36.30 4.41
N SER A 197 -17.22 -35.98 3.54
CA SER A 197 -17.16 -36.30 2.12
C SER A 197 -15.93 -35.64 1.47
N ASN A 198 -14.98 -36.45 1.01
CA ASN A 198 -13.84 -35.99 0.19
C ASN A 198 -14.27 -35.51 -1.23
N ASN A 199 -15.58 -35.43 -1.51
CA ASN A 199 -16.16 -34.99 -2.78
C ASN A 199 -16.73 -33.56 -2.74
N ALA A 200 -16.42 -32.76 -1.70
CA ALA A 200 -16.82 -31.36 -1.70
C ALA A 200 -16.07 -30.58 -2.80
N ARG A 201 -16.79 -30.18 -3.85
CA ARG A 201 -16.29 -29.15 -4.78
C ARG A 201 -15.89 -27.94 -3.95
N GLY A 202 -14.66 -27.47 -4.13
CA GLY A 202 -14.17 -26.30 -3.41
C GLY A 202 -15.02 -25.07 -3.71
N THR A 203 -15.25 -24.23 -2.71
CA THR A 203 -15.96 -22.97 -2.88
C THR A 203 -15.01 -21.90 -3.38
N LEU A 204 -15.42 -21.18 -4.43
CA LEU A 204 -14.69 -19.99 -4.90
C LEU A 204 -15.04 -18.81 -3.98
N ALA A 205 -14.04 -18.05 -3.56
CA ALA A 205 -14.19 -16.89 -2.69
C ALA A 205 -13.10 -15.85 -2.94
N LYS A 206 -13.34 -14.63 -2.44
CA LYS A 206 -12.29 -13.61 -2.30
C LYS A 206 -11.30 -14.03 -1.22
N ARG A 207 -10.00 -13.90 -1.50
CA ARG A 207 -8.90 -14.30 -0.62
C ARG A 207 -7.94 -13.15 -0.37
N SER A 208 -7.21 -13.22 0.73
CA SER A 208 -5.98 -12.45 0.91
C SER A 208 -4.78 -13.34 0.65
N PHE A 209 -3.67 -12.72 0.24
CA PHE A 209 -2.43 -13.42 -0.02
C PHE A 209 -1.21 -12.60 0.37
N ASP A 210 -0.13 -13.31 0.65
CA ASP A 210 1.22 -12.76 0.71
C ASP A 210 2.06 -13.58 -0.28
N ARG A 211 2.78 -12.93 -1.19
CA ARG A 211 3.63 -13.62 -2.17
C ARG A 211 5.01 -12.99 -2.20
N THR A 212 6.02 -13.83 -2.00
CA THR A 212 7.42 -13.40 -1.98
C THR A 212 8.16 -14.04 -3.15
N PHE A 213 8.78 -13.20 -3.97
CA PHE A 213 9.62 -13.58 -5.08
C PHE A 213 11.07 -13.29 -4.76
N VAL A 214 11.94 -14.22 -5.13
CA VAL A 214 13.38 -14.00 -5.26
C VAL A 214 13.67 -13.97 -6.75
N VAL A 215 14.01 -12.79 -7.28
CA VAL A 215 14.21 -12.57 -8.71
C VAL A 215 15.66 -12.21 -8.99
N VAL A 216 16.25 -12.82 -10.01
CA VAL A 216 17.62 -12.55 -10.46
C VAL A 216 17.55 -12.00 -11.86
N GLN A 217 18.22 -10.87 -12.09
CA GLN A 217 18.37 -10.32 -13.43
C GLN A 217 19.60 -10.93 -14.09
N VAL A 218 19.43 -11.53 -15.26
CA VAL A 218 20.54 -12.05 -16.05
C VAL A 218 21.08 -10.97 -17.00
N PRO A 219 22.33 -11.08 -17.50
CA PRO A 219 22.99 -10.01 -18.26
C PRO A 219 22.25 -9.54 -19.52
N ASN A 220 21.39 -10.37 -20.10
CA ASN A 220 20.54 -10.01 -21.24
C ASN A 220 19.32 -9.14 -20.86
N GLY A 221 19.21 -8.73 -19.59
CA GLY A 221 18.09 -7.95 -19.05
C GLY A 221 16.84 -8.77 -18.72
N SER A 222 16.82 -10.08 -19.02
CA SER A 222 15.70 -10.94 -18.65
C SER A 222 15.71 -11.28 -17.15
N MET A 223 14.54 -11.66 -16.63
CA MET A 223 14.35 -11.94 -15.21
C MET A 223 14.10 -13.42 -15.00
N ILE A 224 14.76 -14.01 -14.01
CA ILE A 224 14.57 -15.40 -13.60
C ILE A 224 14.10 -15.41 -12.15
N ILE A 225 13.02 -16.12 -11.88
CA ILE A 225 12.51 -16.35 -10.52
C ILE A 225 13.27 -17.54 -9.94
N ALA A 226 14.14 -17.27 -8.97
CA ALA A 226 14.83 -18.32 -8.21
C ALA A 226 13.88 -18.99 -7.21
N SER A 227 13.01 -18.23 -6.55
CA SER A 227 12.02 -18.73 -5.59
C SER A 227 10.72 -17.93 -5.65
N ASP A 228 9.59 -18.61 -5.63
CA ASP A 228 8.24 -18.04 -5.49
C ASP A 228 7.50 -18.74 -4.34
N LEU A 229 7.21 -17.97 -3.29
CA LEU A 229 6.53 -18.42 -2.09
C LEU A 229 5.18 -17.74 -2.01
N LEU A 230 4.11 -18.52 -2.17
CA LEU A 230 2.74 -18.04 -2.06
C LEU A 230 2.12 -18.48 -0.74
N LEU A 231 1.56 -17.53 0.01
CA LEU A 231 0.70 -17.74 1.16
C LEU A 231 -0.71 -17.28 0.83
N ILE A 232 -1.70 -18.15 1.03
CA ILE A 232 -3.12 -17.83 0.88
C ILE A 232 -3.79 -17.94 2.24
N LYS A 233 -4.63 -16.94 2.56
CA LYS A 233 -5.35 -16.83 3.83
C LYS A 233 -6.77 -16.28 3.62
N PRO A 234 -7.68 -16.41 4.60
CA PRO A 234 -8.98 -15.74 4.54
C PRO A 234 -8.81 -14.26 4.22
N TYR A 235 -9.78 -13.68 3.51
CA TYR A 235 -9.79 -12.24 3.29
C TYR A 235 -9.71 -11.49 4.63
N ALA A 236 -8.72 -10.60 4.75
CA ALA A 236 -8.36 -9.94 6.01
C ALA A 236 -8.47 -8.41 5.96
N GLY A 237 -8.90 -7.84 4.83
CA GLY A 237 -8.89 -6.40 4.60
C GLY A 237 -7.49 -5.84 4.28
N TYR A 238 -7.39 -4.51 4.19
CA TYR A 238 -6.19 -3.75 3.82
C TYR A 238 -5.93 -2.55 4.76
N GLU A 239 -6.64 -2.50 5.90
CA GLU A 239 -6.65 -1.37 6.83
C GLU A 239 -5.33 -1.23 7.59
N SER A 240 -4.53 -2.30 7.65
CA SER A 240 -3.20 -2.28 8.27
C SER A 240 -2.34 -1.20 7.65
N TRP A 241 -2.24 -1.13 6.31
CA TRP A 241 -1.44 -0.14 5.58
C TRP A 241 -2.25 1.03 5.01
N ASN A 242 -3.58 0.99 5.08
CA ASN A 242 -4.46 2.09 4.67
C ASN A 242 -5.17 2.72 5.88
N SER A 243 -4.39 3.32 6.77
CA SER A 243 -4.87 3.86 8.06
C SER A 243 -5.54 5.25 7.96
N LYS A 244 -6.05 5.66 6.80
CA LYS A 244 -6.76 6.96 6.63
C LYS A 244 -7.93 7.15 7.63
N ASN A 245 -8.38 6.09 8.31
CA ASN A 245 -9.51 6.11 9.24
C ASN A 245 -9.18 6.12 10.75
N ILE A 246 -7.91 6.14 11.19
CA ILE A 246 -7.61 6.03 12.64
C ILE A 246 -7.42 7.40 13.33
N ASN A 247 -7.17 8.50 12.58
CA ASN A 247 -6.76 9.79 13.16
C ASN A 247 -7.63 11.01 12.82
N ASN A 248 -8.92 10.86 12.51
CA ASN A 248 -9.84 12.03 12.45
C ASN A 248 -10.81 12.09 13.65
N PRO A 249 -10.39 12.54 14.85
CA PRO A 249 -11.30 12.98 15.90
C PRO A 249 -11.74 14.44 15.67
N LYS A 250 -12.17 14.80 14.46
CA LYS A 250 -12.83 16.08 14.15
C LYS A 250 -14.00 15.87 13.19
N GLN A 251 -14.99 15.08 13.63
CA GLN A 251 -16.37 15.40 13.28
C GLN A 251 -16.93 16.16 14.47
N GLU A 252 -16.72 17.47 14.47
CA GLU A 252 -17.50 18.37 15.31
C GLU A 252 -18.96 18.28 14.83
N VAL A 253 -19.80 17.66 15.66
CA VAL A 253 -21.24 17.85 15.57
C VAL A 253 -21.49 19.31 15.92
N GLN A 254 -21.60 20.17 14.91
CA GLN A 254 -22.05 21.55 15.09
C GLN A 254 -23.53 21.52 15.49
N ALA A 255 -23.80 21.58 16.79
CA ALA A 255 -25.09 21.99 17.30
C ALA A 255 -25.26 23.48 16.99
N GLN A 256 -26.17 23.81 16.07
CA GLN A 256 -26.56 25.17 15.74
C GLN A 256 -27.23 25.83 16.95
N LEU A 257 -26.56 26.82 17.54
CA LEU A 257 -27.20 27.88 18.33
C LEU A 257 -26.88 29.20 17.64
N ASN A 258 -27.90 29.74 16.98
CA ASN A 258 -27.90 31.04 16.34
C ASN A 258 -28.02 32.13 17.42
N PRO A 259 -27.21 33.18 17.39
CA PRO A 259 -27.78 34.53 17.45
C PRO A 259 -27.21 35.49 16.39
N GLN A 260 -28.09 36.39 15.96
CA GLN A 260 -27.98 37.37 14.89
C GLN A 260 -26.84 38.39 15.06
N GLU A 261 -26.29 38.84 13.93
CA GLU A 261 -25.41 40.00 13.79
C GLU A 261 -26.10 41.33 14.18
N PRO A 262 -25.30 42.36 14.52
CA PRO A 262 -25.13 43.43 13.53
C PRO A 262 -23.69 43.98 13.39
N GLN A 263 -23.29 44.10 12.12
CA GLN A 263 -22.47 45.12 11.42
C GLN A 263 -21.23 45.79 12.05
N GLN A 264 -20.17 45.72 11.23
CA GLN A 264 -18.86 46.38 11.12
C GLN A 264 -18.60 47.74 11.80
N ILE A 265 -17.42 47.86 12.45
CA ILE A 265 -16.53 49.03 12.38
C ILE A 265 -15.07 48.56 12.29
N ASN A 266 -14.32 49.16 11.36
CA ASN A 266 -12.92 48.94 11.01
C ASN A 266 -12.03 50.02 11.65
N ILE A 267 -10.98 49.67 12.43
CA ILE A 267 -9.82 50.56 12.66
C ILE A 267 -8.51 49.74 12.86
N ASN A 268 -7.59 49.95 11.92
CA ASN A 268 -6.13 49.84 11.90
C ASN A 268 -5.34 49.32 13.13
N ASN A 269 -4.56 48.25 12.93
CA ASN A 269 -3.40 47.89 13.75
C ASN A 269 -2.09 48.23 13.02
N GLN A 270 -1.34 49.21 13.54
CA GLN A 270 0.11 49.29 13.36
C GLN A 270 0.77 48.62 14.58
N VAL A 271 1.60 47.59 14.36
CA VAL A 271 2.50 47.07 15.40
C VAL A 271 3.91 46.93 14.79
N LEU A 272 4.85 47.64 15.41
CA LEU A 272 6.30 47.65 15.14
C LEU A 272 6.95 46.27 15.41
N PRO A 273 8.06 45.92 14.73
CA PRO A 273 8.83 44.72 15.04
C PRO A 273 9.78 44.92 16.23
N PRO A 274 10.11 43.87 17.01
CA PRO A 274 11.13 43.94 18.06
C PRO A 274 12.56 43.82 17.50
N PRO A 275 13.59 44.32 18.21
CA PRO A 275 14.94 44.44 17.69
C PRO A 275 15.72 43.12 17.75
N ALA A 276 16.63 42.95 16.78
CA ALA A 276 17.58 41.85 16.68
C ALA A 276 18.71 41.99 17.73
N ILE A 277 18.97 40.90 18.46
CA ILE A 277 20.21 40.75 19.23
C ILE A 277 21.18 39.94 18.38
N ALA A 278 22.26 40.59 17.94
CA ALA A 278 23.39 39.95 17.29
C ALA A 278 24.21 39.19 18.33
N VAL A 279 24.44 37.90 18.11
CA VAL A 279 25.51 37.15 18.80
C VAL A 279 26.42 36.55 17.74
N THR A 280 27.65 37.05 17.73
CA THR A 280 28.78 36.60 16.93
C THR A 280 29.34 35.30 17.52
N GLY A 281 29.37 34.22 16.73
CA GLY A 281 30.06 32.98 17.08
C GLY A 281 30.32 32.12 15.84
N THR A 282 31.58 31.82 15.59
CA THR A 282 32.12 31.04 14.45
C THR A 282 31.70 29.55 14.48
N PRO A 283 31.50 28.87 13.32
CA PRO A 283 30.86 27.55 13.25
C PRO A 283 31.85 26.36 13.27
N PRO A 284 31.43 25.15 13.70
CA PRO A 284 32.12 23.90 13.37
C PRO A 284 31.64 23.31 12.02
N PRO A 285 32.49 22.59 11.27
CA PRO A 285 32.16 22.14 9.92
C PRO A 285 31.33 20.84 9.96
N GLY A 286 30.11 20.91 9.42
CA GLY A 286 29.19 19.78 9.30
C GLY A 286 27.73 20.15 9.00
N GLN A 287 27.34 21.42 9.17
CA GLN A 287 25.94 21.87 9.04
C GLN A 287 25.63 22.68 7.77
N GLN A 288 26.55 22.78 6.80
CA GLN A 288 26.34 23.63 5.62
C GLN A 288 25.32 23.07 4.60
N GLN A 289 25.01 21.76 4.61
CA GLN A 289 24.02 21.19 3.67
C GLN A 289 22.57 21.22 4.19
N GLN A 290 22.34 21.24 5.52
CA GLN A 290 20.97 21.33 6.08
C GLN A 290 20.42 22.76 6.13
N GLN A 291 21.27 23.79 6.25
CA GLN A 291 20.81 25.18 6.24
C GLN A 291 20.38 25.67 4.85
N GLN A 292 20.95 25.15 3.75
CA GLN A 292 20.53 25.54 2.39
C GLN A 292 19.13 25.02 2.03
N GLN A 293 18.74 23.81 2.46
CA GLN A 293 17.39 23.29 2.19
C GLN A 293 16.30 23.99 3.01
N GLN A 294 16.59 24.41 4.25
CA GLN A 294 15.62 25.19 5.06
C GLN A 294 15.44 26.62 4.54
N GLN A 295 16.50 27.27 4.04
CA GLN A 295 16.38 28.59 3.40
C GLN A 295 15.56 28.54 2.10
N GLN A 296 15.69 27.47 1.31
CA GLN A 296 14.94 27.31 0.05
C GLN A 296 13.44 27.07 0.31
N GLN A 297 13.07 26.34 1.37
CA GLN A 297 11.66 26.16 1.77
C GLN A 297 11.03 27.45 2.32
N GLN A 298 11.80 28.28 3.05
CA GLN A 298 11.32 29.59 3.53
C GLN A 298 11.15 30.61 2.39
N GLN A 299 12.03 30.62 1.38
CA GLN A 299 11.85 31.46 0.20
C GLN A 299 10.63 31.05 -0.65
N ARG A 300 10.41 29.74 -0.83
CA ARG A 300 9.21 29.22 -1.53
C ARG A 300 7.91 29.63 -0.84
N SER A 301 7.88 29.60 0.49
CA SER A 301 6.68 29.98 1.25
C SER A 301 6.42 31.50 1.23
N MET A 302 7.45 32.35 1.14
CA MET A 302 7.28 33.80 0.93
C MET A 302 6.73 34.15 -0.46
N LEU A 303 7.18 33.46 -1.52
CA LEU A 303 6.70 33.70 -2.89
C LEU A 303 5.21 33.37 -3.06
N LEU A 304 4.72 32.30 -2.42
CA LEU A 304 3.29 31.97 -2.44
C LEU A 304 2.44 32.98 -1.68
N GLN A 305 2.91 33.48 -0.53
CA GLN A 305 2.18 34.44 0.29
C GLN A 305 2.04 35.83 -0.36
N GLN A 306 2.91 36.19 -1.30
CA GLN A 306 2.79 37.45 -2.05
C GLN A 306 1.72 37.42 -3.16
N GLN A 307 1.30 36.24 -3.61
CA GLN A 307 0.50 36.11 -4.84
C GLN A 307 -0.82 35.38 -4.66
N VAL A 308 -0.98 34.66 -3.55
CA VAL A 308 -2.25 34.07 -3.14
C VAL A 308 -2.64 34.70 -1.81
N PRO A 309 -3.82 35.33 -1.70
CA PRO A 309 -4.29 35.89 -0.43
C PRO A 309 -4.18 34.89 0.72
N ASN A 310 -3.65 35.33 1.87
CA ASN A 310 -3.42 34.48 3.04
C ASN A 310 -4.70 33.77 3.54
N ASP A 311 -5.87 34.36 3.30
CA ASP A 311 -7.18 33.78 3.63
C ASP A 311 -7.51 32.52 2.80
N ILE A 312 -6.90 32.37 1.63
CA ILE A 312 -7.07 31.21 0.75
C ILE A 312 -6.04 30.14 1.11
N LEU A 313 -4.78 30.54 1.34
CA LEU A 313 -3.72 29.62 1.76
C LEU A 313 -4.05 28.92 3.09
N SER A 314 -4.63 29.65 4.06
CA SER A 314 -5.03 29.10 5.36
C SER A 314 -6.16 28.06 5.30
N LYS A 315 -6.93 28.02 4.20
CA LYS A 315 -7.98 27.01 3.94
C LYS A 315 -7.44 25.76 3.23
N LEU A 316 -6.21 25.81 2.72
CA LEU A 316 -5.55 24.70 2.03
C LEU A 316 -4.72 23.87 3.00
N SER A 317 -4.72 22.56 2.80
CA SER A 317 -3.84 21.66 3.57
C SER A 317 -2.36 21.93 3.25
N ILE A 318 -1.47 21.54 4.16
CA ILE A 318 -0.01 21.69 3.96
C ILE A 318 0.45 20.98 2.67
N GLN A 319 -0.14 19.82 2.34
CA GLN A 319 0.15 19.10 1.10
C GLN A 319 -0.33 19.87 -0.13
N GLN A 320 -1.51 20.52 -0.05
CA GLN A 320 -2.03 21.35 -1.13
C GLN A 320 -1.18 22.59 -1.36
N GLN A 321 -0.70 23.24 -0.29
CA GLN A 321 0.23 24.37 -0.40
C GLN A 321 1.57 23.97 -1.04
N GLN A 322 2.11 22.80 -0.66
CA GLN A 322 3.34 22.27 -1.25
C GLN A 322 3.18 21.92 -2.74
N LEU A 323 2.04 21.32 -3.10
CA LEU A 323 1.72 21.02 -4.49
C LEU A 323 1.57 22.30 -5.32
N LEU A 324 0.79 23.26 -4.80
CA LEU A 324 0.58 24.56 -5.44
C LEU A 324 1.92 25.26 -5.69
N ALA A 325 2.84 25.22 -4.72
CA ALA A 325 4.16 25.80 -4.86
C ALA A 325 5.00 25.16 -5.96
N ARG A 326 4.87 23.84 -6.13
CA ARG A 326 5.57 23.08 -7.17
C ARG A 326 5.00 23.36 -8.56
N ILE A 327 3.67 23.40 -8.67
CA ILE A 327 2.96 23.75 -9.92
C ILE A 327 3.26 25.18 -10.33
N PHE A 328 3.28 26.11 -9.37
CA PHE A 328 3.65 27.49 -9.59
C PHE A 328 5.05 27.62 -10.21
N GLU A 329 6.03 26.91 -9.65
CA GLU A 329 7.42 26.97 -10.14
C GLU A 329 7.59 26.42 -11.56
N GLU A 330 6.84 25.38 -11.91
CA GLU A 330 6.97 24.69 -13.19
C GLU A 330 6.13 25.30 -14.31
N THR A 331 4.95 25.83 -13.99
CA THR A 331 4.04 26.41 -14.99
C THR A 331 4.26 27.90 -15.22
N LYS A 332 4.95 28.58 -14.28
CA LYS A 332 5.13 30.04 -14.27
C LYS A 332 3.80 30.80 -14.33
N LEU A 333 2.70 30.17 -13.92
CA LEU A 333 1.42 30.84 -13.79
C LEU A 333 1.40 31.62 -12.48
N ASN A 334 0.66 32.73 -12.44
CA ASN A 334 0.42 33.45 -11.20
C ASN A 334 -0.34 32.56 -10.18
N GLY A 335 -0.38 33.00 -8.92
CA GLY A 335 -0.96 32.22 -7.82
C GLY A 335 -2.44 31.82 -8.02
N GLU A 336 -3.25 32.68 -8.63
CA GLU A 336 -4.69 32.47 -8.83
C GLU A 336 -4.96 31.40 -9.91
N TYR A 337 -4.27 31.48 -11.05
CA TYR A 337 -4.41 30.49 -12.13
C TYR A 337 -3.78 29.15 -11.74
N SER A 338 -2.67 29.16 -11.00
CA SER A 338 -2.08 27.95 -10.43
C SER A 338 -3.04 27.24 -9.47
N LEU A 339 -3.77 28.00 -8.65
CA LEU A 339 -4.76 27.46 -7.73
C LEU A 339 -5.95 26.85 -8.47
N MET A 340 -6.47 27.55 -9.48
CA MET A 340 -7.58 27.07 -10.29
C MET A 340 -7.22 25.77 -11.02
N LEU A 341 -6.01 25.69 -11.58
CA LEU A 341 -5.48 24.51 -12.22
C LEU A 341 -5.41 23.33 -11.23
N CYS A 342 -4.90 23.58 -10.02
CA CYS A 342 -4.86 22.56 -8.96
C CYS A 342 -6.25 22.07 -8.55
N GLN A 343 -7.23 22.98 -8.46
CA GLN A 343 -8.62 22.63 -8.12
C GLN A 343 -9.29 21.80 -9.21
N GLN A 344 -9.15 22.19 -10.48
CA GLN A 344 -9.75 21.48 -11.62
C GLN A 344 -9.15 20.09 -11.81
N SER A 345 -7.86 19.93 -11.50
CA SER A 345 -7.15 18.66 -11.57
C SER A 345 -7.23 17.84 -10.27
N ASN A 346 -8.18 18.14 -9.38
CA ASN A 346 -8.40 17.43 -8.10
C ASN A 346 -7.14 17.31 -7.23
N TRP A 347 -6.24 18.30 -7.27
CA TRP A 347 -4.96 18.31 -6.57
C TRP A 347 -4.04 17.14 -6.92
N ASP A 348 -4.12 16.62 -8.15
CA ASP A 348 -3.16 15.67 -8.71
C ASP A 348 -2.11 16.39 -9.54
N TYR A 349 -0.83 16.21 -9.20
CA TYR A 349 0.29 16.89 -9.84
C TYR A 349 0.41 16.60 -11.34
N ASN A 350 0.27 15.34 -11.75
CA ASN A 350 0.42 14.96 -13.16
C ASN A 350 -0.76 15.48 -13.99
N ALA A 351 -1.96 15.41 -13.42
CA ALA A 351 -3.15 15.98 -14.03
C ALA A 351 -3.06 17.51 -14.15
N CYS A 352 -2.48 18.22 -13.19
CA CYS A 352 -2.23 19.66 -13.29
C CYS A 352 -1.35 19.99 -14.50
N LEU A 353 -0.21 19.31 -14.64
CA LEU A 353 0.72 19.56 -15.75
C LEU A 353 0.12 19.17 -17.11
N GLN A 354 -0.66 18.09 -17.16
CA GLN A 354 -1.34 17.68 -18.39
C GLN A 354 -2.44 18.69 -18.77
N SER A 355 -3.25 19.14 -17.82
CA SER A 355 -4.27 20.18 -18.03
C SER A 355 -3.64 21.52 -18.45
N PHE A 356 -2.49 21.89 -17.87
CA PHE A 356 -1.73 23.07 -18.29
C PHE A 356 -1.26 22.96 -19.74
N LYS A 357 -0.60 21.86 -20.11
CA LYS A 357 -0.12 21.64 -21.49
C LYS A 357 -1.25 21.69 -22.51
N ASN A 358 -2.42 21.15 -22.16
CA ASN A 358 -3.58 21.15 -23.04
C ASN A 358 -4.25 22.54 -23.16
N SER A 359 -4.13 23.38 -22.13
CA SER A 359 -4.74 24.71 -22.09
C SER A 359 -3.76 25.85 -22.36
N GLN A 360 -2.46 25.56 -22.53
CA GLN A 360 -1.38 26.55 -22.64
C GLN A 360 -1.64 27.62 -23.70
N GLY A 361 -2.25 27.25 -24.84
CA GLY A 361 -2.59 28.18 -25.94
C GLY A 361 -3.81 29.08 -25.68
N ASN A 362 -4.60 28.77 -24.65
CA ASN A 362 -5.83 29.50 -24.29
C ASN A 362 -5.71 30.31 -22.99
N ILE A 363 -4.56 30.25 -22.32
CA ILE A 363 -4.30 30.99 -21.09
C ILE A 363 -3.89 32.43 -21.46
N PRO A 364 -4.53 33.46 -20.87
CA PRO A 364 -4.21 34.85 -21.19
C PRO A 364 -2.78 35.20 -20.78
N PRO A 365 -2.07 36.09 -21.51
CA PRO A 365 -0.71 36.49 -21.16
C PRO A 365 -0.56 37.07 -19.74
N SER A 366 -1.61 37.67 -19.20
CA SER A 366 -1.68 38.21 -17.83
C SER A 366 -1.64 37.14 -16.72
N ALA A 367 -1.79 35.86 -17.08
CA ALA A 367 -1.75 34.75 -16.15
C ALA A 367 -0.34 34.20 -15.92
N TYR A 368 0.66 34.63 -16.70
CA TYR A 368 2.06 34.18 -16.59
C TYR A 368 2.93 35.20 -15.85
N GLN A 369 4.00 34.73 -15.21
CA GLN A 369 5.00 35.54 -14.49
C GLN A 369 6.45 35.14 -14.77
#